data_AF-A0A932CJ04-F1
#
_entry.id   AF-A0A932CJ04-F1
#
_cell.length_a   1.000
_cell.length_b   1.000
_cell.length_c   1.000
_cell.angle_alpha   90.00
_cell.angle_beta   90.00
_cell.angle_gamma   90.00
#
_symmetry.space_group_name_H-M   'P 1'
#
loop_
_entity.id
_entity.type
_entity.pdbx_description
1 polymer ?
#
loop_
_entity_poly.entity_id
_entity_poly.type
_entity_poly.pdbx_seq_one_letter_code
_entity_poly.pdbx_strand_id
1 'polypeptide(L)'
;MHDANVENLQILDNSLVLFEPGRNVRRLASTTTDIYQHRMLLKQIPYNKAVIAHLASLIRRDLDAGRRFRVFDCMKVLRAVIVSNPVDRPLPERIVDDLFAVYRALILTAREEVQWCVSRIVRGQALAPEGIQWLLDHWRDSDHVVNRLLRYPKPNPCIRQWAMECYRTRQLASRKSELMALLIDEDIPEFLRQEPADELAWSIFYAHLPQEHKVQLLKTLVNGMTSGVLLDLARRLDAVVLIRTGIKCMQVKLRSV
;
A
#
# COMPACT_ATOMS: atom_id res chain seq x y z
N MET A 1 8.60 -49.51 10.53
CA MET A 1 7.56 -49.46 9.47
C MET A 1 6.28 -48.76 9.94
N HIS A 2 5.80 -48.99 11.17
CA HIS A 2 4.59 -48.31 11.66
C HIS A 2 4.76 -46.78 11.77
N ASP A 3 5.89 -46.32 12.29
CA ASP A 3 6.16 -44.87 12.50
C ASP A 3 6.24 -44.07 11.20
N ALA A 4 6.84 -44.63 10.15
CA ALA A 4 6.93 -43.98 8.83
C ALA A 4 5.55 -43.76 8.20
N ASN A 5 4.59 -44.67 8.46
CA ASN A 5 3.23 -44.52 7.94
C ASN A 5 2.45 -43.44 8.70
N VAL A 6 2.67 -43.29 10.01
CA VAL A 6 2.04 -42.23 10.81
C VAL A 6 2.58 -40.86 10.39
N GLU A 7 3.89 -40.72 10.20
CA GLU A 7 4.51 -39.48 9.74
C GLU A 7 3.99 -39.07 8.34
N ASN A 8 3.93 -40.02 7.41
CA ASN A 8 3.38 -39.77 6.07
C ASN A 8 1.92 -39.32 6.10
N LEU A 9 1.09 -39.96 6.93
CA LEU A 9 -0.31 -39.56 7.10
C LEU A 9 -0.41 -38.13 7.63
N GLN A 10 0.43 -37.74 8.59
CA GLN A 10 0.42 -36.38 9.14
C GLN A 10 0.90 -35.33 8.12
N ILE A 11 1.89 -35.65 7.29
CA ILE A 11 2.33 -34.77 6.19
C ILE A 11 1.19 -34.56 5.19
N LEU A 12 0.51 -35.63 4.78
CA LEU A 12 -0.62 -35.55 3.84
C LEU A 12 -1.79 -34.77 4.45
N ASP A 13 -2.13 -35.04 5.72
CA ASP A 13 -3.22 -34.37 6.43
C ASP A 13 -2.96 -32.86 6.60
N ASN A 14 -1.72 -32.48 6.90
CA ASN A 14 -1.31 -31.06 6.94
C ASN A 14 -1.39 -30.42 5.55
N SER A 15 -1.00 -31.15 4.50
CA SER A 15 -0.98 -30.66 3.12
C SER A 15 -2.38 -30.36 2.56
N LEU A 16 -3.45 -30.89 3.17
CA LEU A 16 -4.83 -30.53 2.83
C LEU A 16 -5.10 -29.01 2.92
N VAL A 17 -4.34 -28.27 3.74
CA VAL A 17 -4.47 -26.80 3.82
C VAL A 17 -4.14 -26.09 2.50
N LEU A 18 -3.35 -26.71 1.62
CA LEU A 18 -2.99 -26.12 0.32
C LEU A 18 -4.15 -26.19 -0.68
N PHE A 19 -5.02 -27.19 -0.53
CA PHE A 19 -6.15 -27.45 -1.43
C PHE A 19 -7.47 -26.93 -0.86
N GLU A 20 -7.66 -27.06 0.45
CA GLU A 20 -8.85 -26.63 1.18
C GLU A 20 -8.51 -25.70 2.37
N PRO A 21 -7.87 -24.54 2.12
CA PRO A 21 -7.31 -23.68 3.17
C PRO A 21 -8.34 -23.21 4.20
N GLY A 22 -9.54 -22.81 3.75
CA GLY A 22 -10.57 -22.27 4.63
C GLY A 22 -11.09 -23.26 5.68
N ARG A 23 -11.06 -24.56 5.37
CA ARG A 23 -11.50 -25.63 6.29
C ARG A 23 -10.39 -26.09 7.21
N ASN A 24 -9.16 -26.18 6.68
CA ASN A 24 -8.06 -26.87 7.35
C ASN A 24 -7.13 -25.95 8.15
N VAL A 25 -7.08 -24.64 7.87
CA VAL A 25 -6.14 -23.72 8.55
C VAL A 25 -6.34 -23.68 10.06
N ARG A 26 -7.59 -23.79 10.53
CA ARG A 26 -7.89 -23.74 11.97
C ARG A 26 -7.33 -24.93 12.74
N ARG A 27 -7.32 -26.10 12.09
CA ARG A 27 -6.76 -27.33 12.64
C ARG A 27 -5.23 -27.28 12.63
N LEU A 28 -4.65 -26.76 11.54
CA LEU A 28 -3.20 -26.65 11.38
C LEU A 28 -2.59 -25.55 12.27
N ALA A 29 -3.31 -24.44 12.48
CA ALA A 29 -2.82 -23.32 13.25
C ALA A 29 -3.91 -22.75 14.17
N SER A 30 -3.84 -23.07 15.46
CA SER A 30 -4.76 -22.60 16.50
C SER A 30 -4.13 -21.52 17.41
N THR A 31 -2.80 -21.40 17.38
CA THR A 31 -2.00 -20.43 18.13
C THR A 31 -0.94 -19.76 17.25
N THR A 32 -0.32 -18.66 17.71
CA THR A 32 0.83 -18.08 16.99
C THR A 32 2.05 -19.00 16.98
N THR A 33 2.15 -19.92 17.94
CA THR A 33 3.22 -20.94 17.96
C THR A 33 3.05 -21.88 16.78
N ASP A 34 1.81 -22.31 16.50
CA ASP A 34 1.51 -23.19 15.36
C ASP A 34 1.79 -22.48 14.03
N ILE A 35 1.50 -21.17 13.94
CA ILE A 35 1.87 -20.34 12.77
C ILE A 35 3.37 -20.42 12.51
N TYR A 36 4.18 -20.32 13.56
CA TYR A 36 5.63 -20.41 13.45
C TYR A 36 6.11 -21.83 13.08
N GLN A 37 5.56 -22.86 13.73
CA GLN A 37 5.92 -24.27 13.49
C GLN A 37 5.61 -24.68 12.04
N HIS A 38 4.44 -24.29 11.52
CA HIS A 38 3.98 -24.63 10.18
C HIS A 38 4.25 -23.54 9.13
N ARG A 39 5.14 -22.58 9.41
CA ARG A 39 5.38 -21.38 8.57
C ARG A 39 5.71 -21.67 7.11
N MET A 40 6.42 -22.78 6.83
CA MET A 40 6.82 -23.13 5.45
C MET A 40 5.62 -23.57 4.61
N LEU A 41 4.70 -24.32 5.23
CA LEU A 41 3.47 -24.78 4.58
C LEU A 41 2.46 -23.62 4.45
N LEU A 42 2.26 -22.85 5.51
CA LEU A 42 1.30 -21.74 5.53
C LEU A 42 1.64 -20.64 4.49
N LYS A 43 2.93 -20.40 4.20
CA LYS A 43 3.37 -19.44 3.17
C LYS A 43 3.03 -19.85 1.73
N GLN A 44 2.76 -21.14 1.51
CA GLN A 44 2.41 -21.67 0.19
C GLN A 44 0.90 -21.59 -0.08
N ILE A 45 0.10 -21.25 0.93
CA ILE A 45 -1.35 -21.12 0.79
C ILE A 45 -1.64 -19.96 -0.19
N PRO A 46 -2.43 -20.20 -1.25
CA PRO A 46 -2.87 -19.13 -2.15
C PRO A 46 -3.74 -18.13 -1.39
N TYR A 47 -3.91 -16.93 -1.95
CA TYR A 47 -4.74 -15.90 -1.33
C TYR A 47 -6.12 -16.46 -0.92
N ASN A 48 -6.42 -16.37 0.38
CA ASN A 48 -7.69 -16.84 0.93
C ASN A 48 -8.13 -15.95 2.10
N LYS A 49 -9.30 -15.32 1.98
CA LYS A 49 -9.84 -14.40 2.99
C LYS A 49 -10.06 -15.06 4.35
N ALA A 50 -10.54 -16.30 4.38
CA ALA A 50 -10.79 -17.02 5.64
C ALA A 50 -9.48 -17.34 6.38
N VAL A 51 -8.41 -17.68 5.64
CA VAL A 51 -7.07 -17.86 6.21
C VAL A 51 -6.53 -16.54 6.76
N ILE A 52 -6.63 -15.45 5.99
CA ILE A 52 -6.16 -14.13 6.43
C ILE A 52 -6.89 -13.70 7.70
N ALA A 53 -8.22 -13.81 7.73
CA ALA A 53 -9.02 -13.49 8.92
C ALA A 53 -8.56 -14.30 10.14
N HIS A 54 -8.39 -15.61 9.96
CA HIS A 54 -7.99 -16.51 11.03
C HIS A 54 -6.60 -16.16 11.58
N LEU A 55 -5.59 -16.06 10.71
CA LEU A 55 -4.22 -15.73 11.11
C LEU A 55 -4.12 -14.34 11.75
N ALA A 56 -4.81 -13.34 11.19
CA ALA A 56 -4.84 -11.99 11.75
C ALA A 56 -5.46 -11.98 13.16
N SER A 57 -6.56 -12.71 13.36
CA SER A 57 -7.23 -12.78 14.67
C SER A 57 -6.35 -13.42 15.74
N LEU A 58 -5.60 -14.49 15.41
CA LEU A 58 -4.69 -15.14 16.36
C LEU A 58 -3.56 -14.20 16.79
N ILE A 59 -2.96 -13.51 15.81
CA ILE A 59 -1.88 -12.56 16.05
C ILE A 59 -2.38 -11.38 16.87
N ARG A 60 -3.50 -10.77 16.47
CA ARG A 60 -4.12 -9.66 17.19
C ARG A 60 -4.39 -10.04 18.64
N ARG A 61 -5.04 -11.19 18.87
CA ARG A 61 -5.35 -11.68 20.22
C ARG A 61 -4.11 -11.83 21.09
N ASP A 62 -2.99 -12.29 20.53
CA ASP A 62 -1.75 -12.47 21.30
C ASP A 62 -1.01 -11.14 21.52
N LEU A 63 -1.10 -10.18 20.60
CA LEU A 63 -0.63 -8.81 20.80
C LEU A 63 -1.44 -8.08 21.88
N ASP A 64 -2.78 -8.11 21.79
CA ASP A 64 -3.69 -7.46 22.73
C ASP A 64 -3.50 -8.00 24.17
N ALA A 65 -3.17 -9.30 24.29
CA ALA A 65 -2.89 -9.94 25.57
C ALA A 65 -1.43 -9.78 26.06
N GLY A 66 -0.57 -9.06 25.32
CA GLY A 66 0.85 -8.92 25.66
C GLY A 66 1.63 -10.24 25.66
N ARG A 67 1.15 -11.27 24.97
CA ARG A 67 1.82 -12.58 24.91
C ARG A 67 3.04 -12.49 24.02
N ARG A 68 4.15 -13.11 24.47
CA ARG A 68 5.38 -13.20 23.67
C ARG A 68 5.24 -14.31 22.63
N PHE A 69 5.55 -13.99 21.37
CA PHE A 69 5.64 -14.97 20.28
C PHE A 69 6.64 -14.53 19.21
N ARG A 70 6.86 -15.36 18.20
CA ARG A 70 7.74 -15.05 17.06
C ARG A 70 7.07 -14.07 16.09
N VAL A 71 6.93 -12.81 16.49
CA VAL A 71 6.20 -11.76 15.77
C VAL A 71 6.62 -11.68 14.30
N PHE A 72 7.93 -11.57 14.04
CA PHE A 72 8.42 -11.42 12.67
C PHE A 72 8.07 -12.59 11.75
N ASP A 73 8.22 -13.83 12.22
CA ASP A 73 7.89 -15.01 11.43
C ASP A 73 6.39 -15.09 11.14
N CYS A 74 5.56 -14.80 12.13
CA CYS A 74 4.10 -14.76 11.97
C CYS A 74 3.69 -13.67 10.95
N MET A 75 4.34 -12.50 11.00
CA MET A 75 4.12 -11.42 10.03
C MET A 75 4.53 -11.83 8.62
N LYS A 76 5.63 -12.57 8.46
CA LYS A 76 6.05 -13.10 7.15
C LYS A 76 5.04 -14.09 6.58
N VAL A 77 4.44 -14.94 7.42
CA VAL A 77 3.38 -15.87 7.00
C VAL A 77 2.15 -15.09 6.55
N LEU A 78 1.63 -14.20 7.40
CA LEU A 78 0.45 -13.40 7.09
C LEU A 78 0.64 -12.55 5.81
N ARG A 79 1.81 -11.90 5.70
CA ARG A 79 2.20 -11.16 4.49
C ARG A 79 2.22 -12.05 3.26
N ALA A 80 2.76 -13.26 3.33
CA ALA A 80 2.84 -14.15 2.17
C ALA A 80 1.44 -14.45 1.64
N VAL A 81 0.49 -14.81 2.50
CA VAL A 81 -0.89 -15.11 2.08
C VAL A 81 -1.59 -13.88 1.49
N ILE A 82 -1.34 -12.68 2.03
CA ILE A 82 -1.94 -11.43 1.53
C ILE A 82 -1.31 -10.99 0.20
N VAL A 83 0.01 -11.05 0.07
CA VAL A 83 0.74 -10.54 -1.12
C VAL A 83 0.60 -11.50 -2.31
N SER A 84 0.26 -12.77 -2.09
CA SER A 84 -0.13 -13.70 -3.15
C SER A 84 -1.46 -13.30 -3.85
N ASN A 85 -2.10 -12.20 -3.44
CA ASN A 85 -3.28 -11.63 -4.10
C ASN A 85 -2.90 -10.78 -5.32
N PRO A 86 -3.67 -10.82 -6.42
CA PRO A 86 -3.67 -9.72 -7.38
C PRO A 86 -4.00 -8.38 -6.68
N VAL A 87 -3.33 -7.31 -7.10
CA VAL A 87 -3.18 -6.02 -6.38
C VAL A 87 -4.50 -5.33 -6.00
N ASP A 88 -5.63 -5.70 -6.62
CA ASP A 88 -6.86 -4.88 -6.62
C ASP A 88 -8.08 -5.52 -5.91
N ARG A 89 -7.91 -6.53 -5.05
CA ARG A 89 -9.05 -7.11 -4.31
C ARG A 89 -9.15 -6.57 -2.88
N PRO A 90 -10.15 -5.71 -2.57
CA PRO A 90 -10.35 -5.24 -1.20
C PRO A 90 -10.74 -6.41 -0.28
N LEU A 91 -10.19 -6.37 0.93
CA LEU A 91 -10.57 -7.27 2.01
C LEU A 91 -11.87 -6.78 2.67
N PRO A 92 -12.68 -7.70 3.24
CA PRO A 92 -13.77 -7.34 4.13
C PRO A 92 -13.29 -6.43 5.27
N GLU A 93 -14.10 -5.43 5.61
CA GLU A 93 -13.80 -4.40 6.62
C GLU A 93 -13.29 -4.99 7.93
N ARG A 94 -14.00 -5.97 8.50
CA ARG A 94 -13.59 -6.67 9.72
C ARG A 94 -12.16 -7.24 9.64
N ILE A 95 -11.76 -7.78 8.48
CA ILE A 95 -10.39 -8.29 8.29
C ILE A 95 -9.42 -7.12 8.28
N VAL A 96 -9.75 -6.04 7.57
CA VAL A 96 -8.91 -4.83 7.54
C VAL A 96 -8.71 -4.26 8.94
N ASP A 97 -9.76 -4.24 9.77
CA ASP A 97 -9.67 -3.77 11.16
C ASP A 97 -8.71 -4.61 11.99
N ASP A 98 -8.76 -5.94 11.86
CA ASP A 98 -7.82 -6.84 12.52
C ASP A 98 -6.38 -6.60 12.05
N LEU A 99 -6.17 -6.47 10.73
CA LEU A 99 -4.85 -6.18 10.16
C LEU A 99 -4.33 -4.80 10.59
N PHE A 100 -5.22 -3.81 10.69
CA PHE A 100 -4.85 -2.47 11.11
C PHE A 100 -4.58 -2.38 12.62
N ALA A 101 -5.29 -3.15 13.44
CA ALA A 101 -4.95 -3.32 14.86
C ALA A 101 -3.53 -3.88 15.03
N VAL A 102 -3.18 -4.92 14.26
CA VAL A 102 -1.81 -5.47 14.22
C VAL A 102 -0.81 -4.42 13.74
N TYR A 103 -1.14 -3.63 12.71
CA TYR A 103 -0.29 -2.54 12.22
C TYR A 103 -0.02 -1.49 13.31
N ARG A 104 -1.07 -0.97 13.97
CA ARG A 104 -0.93 0.04 15.04
C ARG A 104 -0.07 -0.45 16.19
N ALA A 105 -0.25 -1.71 16.61
CA ALA A 105 0.49 -2.30 17.71
C ALA A 105 2.00 -2.43 17.44
N LEU A 106 2.42 -2.46 16.17
CA LEU A 106 3.79 -2.80 15.79
C LEU A 106 4.53 -1.70 15.03
N ILE A 107 3.84 -0.82 14.30
CA ILE A 107 4.50 0.08 13.34
C ILE A 107 5.43 1.10 13.99
N LEU A 108 5.16 1.53 15.22
CA LEU A 108 5.96 2.56 15.91
C LEU A 108 7.09 1.97 16.77
N THR A 109 6.95 0.73 17.21
CA THR A 109 7.81 0.15 18.26
C THR A 109 8.60 -1.08 17.82
N ALA A 110 8.15 -1.78 16.77
CA ALA A 110 8.86 -2.95 16.29
C ALA A 110 10.09 -2.56 15.45
N ARG A 111 11.01 -3.51 15.29
CA ARG A 111 12.15 -3.35 14.36
C ARG A 111 11.71 -3.17 12.91
N GLU A 112 12.56 -2.54 12.11
CA GLU A 112 12.28 -2.15 10.72
C GLU A 112 11.69 -3.30 9.88
N GLU A 113 12.23 -4.53 9.95
CA GLU A 113 11.75 -5.62 9.09
C GLU A 113 10.30 -6.03 9.42
N VAL A 114 9.88 -5.84 10.67
CA VAL A 114 8.48 -6.04 11.10
C VAL A 114 7.62 -4.88 10.60
N GLN A 115 8.09 -3.63 10.73
CA GLN A 115 7.41 -2.43 10.23
C GLN A 115 7.13 -2.52 8.71
N TRP A 116 8.11 -2.99 7.93
CA TRP A 116 7.96 -3.28 6.51
C TRP A 116 6.90 -4.34 6.23
N CYS A 117 6.85 -5.41 7.03
CA CYS A 117 5.85 -6.45 6.87
C CYS A 117 4.44 -5.93 7.14
N VAL A 118 4.21 -5.27 8.27
CA VAL A 118 2.88 -4.76 8.61
C VAL A 118 2.41 -3.68 7.63
N SER A 119 3.31 -2.82 7.15
CA SER A 119 3.01 -1.83 6.11
C SER A 119 2.52 -2.47 4.81
N ARG A 120 3.08 -3.62 4.43
CA ARG A 120 2.67 -4.36 3.24
C ARG A 120 1.31 -5.04 3.41
N ILE A 121 1.01 -5.52 4.61
CA ILE A 121 -0.22 -6.25 4.93
C ILE A 121 -1.45 -5.33 4.82
N VAL A 122 -1.34 -4.06 5.25
CA VAL A 122 -2.45 -3.09 5.16
C VAL A 122 -2.46 -2.28 3.87
N ARG A 123 -1.48 -2.45 2.97
CA ARG A 123 -1.36 -1.66 1.74
C ARG A 123 -2.62 -1.81 0.87
N GLY A 124 -3.10 -0.68 0.35
CA GLY A 124 -4.24 -0.65 -0.58
C GLY A 124 -5.61 -0.88 0.05
N GLN A 125 -5.70 -1.07 1.37
CA GLN A 125 -6.98 -1.28 2.05
C GLN A 125 -7.63 0.05 2.47
N ALA A 126 -8.94 0.19 2.39
CA ALA A 126 -9.62 1.34 3.00
C ALA A 126 -9.79 1.07 4.51
N LEU A 127 -9.54 2.07 5.35
CA LEU A 127 -9.69 1.98 6.80
C LEU A 127 -11.00 2.63 7.24
N ALA A 128 -11.53 2.15 8.37
CA ALA A 128 -12.59 2.85 9.10
C ALA A 128 -12.12 4.26 9.55
N PRO A 129 -13.04 5.20 9.84
CA PRO A 129 -12.72 6.57 10.22
C PRO A 129 -11.72 6.68 11.37
N GLU A 130 -11.84 5.83 12.39
CA GLU A 130 -10.96 5.80 13.56
C GLU A 130 -9.52 5.42 13.16
N GLY A 131 -9.39 4.57 12.15
CA GLY A 131 -8.09 4.18 11.62
C GLY A 131 -7.41 5.30 10.85
N ILE A 132 -8.19 6.11 10.12
CA ILE A 132 -7.70 7.30 9.43
C ILE A 132 -7.25 8.34 10.45
N GLN A 133 -8.08 8.61 11.46
CA GLN A 133 -7.73 9.55 12.53
C GLN A 133 -6.43 9.14 13.22
N TRP A 134 -6.27 7.85 13.54
CA TRP A 134 -5.02 7.35 14.12
C TRP A 134 -3.80 7.63 13.23
N LEU A 135 -3.89 7.45 11.90
CA LEU A 135 -2.79 7.78 10.99
C LEU A 135 -2.46 9.28 11.02
N LEU A 136 -3.47 10.13 11.07
CA LEU A 136 -3.32 11.59 11.15
C LEU A 136 -2.71 12.05 12.47
N ASP A 137 -2.96 11.33 13.56
CA ASP A 137 -2.38 11.66 14.86
C ASP A 137 -0.90 11.24 14.96
N HIS A 138 -0.47 10.22 14.19
CA HIS A 138 0.86 9.59 14.33
C HIS A 138 1.76 9.71 13.10
N TRP A 139 1.43 10.53 12.10
CA TRP A 139 2.22 10.59 10.85
C TRP A 139 3.66 11.06 11.06
N ARG A 140 3.91 11.88 12.09
CA ARG A 140 5.26 12.36 12.43
C ARG A 140 6.13 11.30 13.08
N ASP A 141 5.52 10.23 13.58
CA ASP A 141 6.22 9.21 14.36
C ASP A 141 6.84 8.14 13.44
N SER A 142 6.43 8.05 12.18
CA SER A 142 6.92 7.02 11.26
C SER A 142 6.69 7.36 9.78
N ASP A 143 7.76 7.23 8.98
CA ASP A 143 7.69 7.31 7.51
C ASP A 143 6.72 6.28 6.92
N HIS A 144 6.50 5.15 7.59
CA HIS A 144 5.51 4.17 7.15
C HIS A 144 4.08 4.70 7.25
N VAL A 145 3.78 5.53 8.25
CA VAL A 145 2.48 6.19 8.40
C VAL A 145 2.31 7.28 7.34
N VAL A 146 3.35 8.09 7.09
CA VAL A 146 3.36 9.08 5.99
C VAL A 146 3.11 8.40 4.64
N ASN A 147 3.86 7.34 4.34
CA ASN A 147 3.70 6.55 3.12
C ASN A 147 2.28 6.01 2.96
N ARG A 148 1.62 5.68 4.08
CA ARG A 148 0.26 5.17 4.07
C ARG A 148 -0.76 6.27 3.74
N LEU A 149 -0.60 7.46 4.31
CA LEU A 149 -1.44 8.62 4.02
C LEU A 149 -1.30 9.09 2.58
N LEU A 150 -0.05 9.22 2.10
CA LEU A 150 0.26 9.63 0.72
C LEU A 150 -0.27 8.65 -0.35
N ARG A 151 -0.37 7.36 0.01
CA ARG A 151 -0.81 6.28 -0.91
C ARG A 151 -2.14 5.66 -0.46
N TYR A 152 -2.97 6.45 0.20
CA TYR A 152 -4.26 5.97 0.68
C TYR A 152 -5.19 5.67 -0.51
N PRO A 153 -5.86 4.51 -0.55
CA PRO A 153 -6.42 3.97 -1.80
C PRO A 153 -7.70 4.66 -2.30
N LYS A 154 -8.27 5.57 -1.52
CA LYS A 154 -9.52 6.28 -1.86
C LYS A 154 -9.40 7.74 -1.46
N PRO A 155 -9.99 8.68 -2.21
CA PRO A 155 -10.10 10.06 -1.75
C PRO A 155 -10.74 10.12 -0.35
N ASN A 156 -10.16 10.91 0.55
CA ASN A 156 -10.67 11.09 1.89
C ASN A 156 -10.54 12.57 2.33
N PRO A 157 -11.62 13.24 2.78
CA PRO A 157 -11.58 14.65 3.15
C PRO A 157 -10.57 15.00 4.25
N CYS A 158 -10.43 14.15 5.28
CA CYS A 158 -9.50 14.39 6.39
C CYS A 158 -8.05 14.30 5.91
N ILE A 159 -7.73 13.31 5.05
CA ILE A 159 -6.40 13.18 4.44
C ILE A 159 -6.12 14.36 3.50
N ARG A 160 -7.11 14.82 2.73
CA ARG A 160 -6.99 16.01 1.87
C ARG A 160 -6.70 17.26 2.69
N GLN A 161 -7.41 17.46 3.80
CA GLN A 161 -7.19 18.58 4.72
C GLN A 161 -5.80 18.54 5.34
N TRP A 162 -5.36 17.37 5.80
CA TRP A 162 -4.00 17.15 6.29
C TRP A 162 -2.94 17.48 5.22
N ALA A 163 -3.14 17.00 3.99
CA ALA A 163 -2.20 17.26 2.89
C ALA A 163 -2.10 18.76 2.57
N MET A 164 -3.24 19.48 2.61
CA MET A 164 -3.29 20.93 2.43
C MET A 164 -2.51 21.66 3.53
N GLU A 165 -2.67 21.25 4.79
CA GLU A 165 -1.96 21.83 5.92
C GLU A 165 -0.44 21.59 5.81
N CYS A 166 -0.03 20.35 5.52
CA CYS A 166 1.38 20.03 5.29
C CYS A 166 1.97 20.82 4.12
N TYR A 167 1.23 20.98 3.03
CA TYR A 167 1.65 21.78 1.88
C TYR A 167 1.87 23.26 2.28
N ARG A 168 0.89 23.89 2.96
CA ARG A 168 0.97 25.29 3.39
C ARG A 168 2.10 25.56 4.37
N THR A 169 2.31 24.63 5.31
CA THR A 169 3.36 24.72 6.33
C THR A 169 4.72 24.18 5.87
N ARG A 170 4.84 23.79 4.58
CA ARG A 170 6.05 23.22 3.96
C ARG A 170 6.59 21.98 4.69
N GLN A 171 5.71 21.23 5.33
CA GLN A 171 6.04 19.92 5.89
C GLN A 171 6.16 18.89 4.77
N LEU A 172 7.06 17.92 4.93
CA LEU A 172 7.34 16.88 3.93
C LEU A 172 7.75 17.48 2.56
N ALA A 173 8.59 18.51 2.54
CA ALA A 173 9.04 19.18 1.32
C ALA A 173 9.65 18.21 0.28
N SER A 174 10.36 17.17 0.72
CA SER A 174 10.91 16.12 -0.15
C SER A 174 9.85 15.21 -0.80
N ARG A 175 8.61 15.25 -0.30
CA ARG A 175 7.45 14.48 -0.78
C ARG A 175 6.34 15.39 -1.33
N LYS A 176 6.68 16.65 -1.68
CA LYS A 176 5.73 17.69 -2.08
C LYS A 176 4.80 17.27 -3.22
N SER A 177 5.32 16.61 -4.26
CA SER A 177 4.49 16.13 -5.37
C SER A 177 3.46 15.08 -4.95
N GLU A 178 3.79 14.21 -3.97
CA GLU A 178 2.82 13.26 -3.43
C GLU A 178 1.75 13.93 -2.55
N LEU A 179 2.10 15.01 -1.83
CA LEU A 179 1.11 15.82 -1.12
C LEU A 179 0.15 16.52 -2.08
N MET A 180 0.70 17.19 -3.10
CA MET A 180 -0.08 17.86 -4.14
C MET A 180 -0.98 16.87 -4.90
N ALA A 181 -0.53 15.64 -5.12
CA ALA A 181 -1.32 14.59 -5.73
C ALA A 181 -2.62 14.25 -4.96
N LEU A 182 -2.64 14.44 -3.63
CA LEU A 182 -3.85 14.26 -2.82
C LEU A 182 -4.81 15.46 -2.92
N LEU A 183 -4.34 16.60 -3.42
CA LEU A 183 -5.11 17.84 -3.57
C LEU A 183 -5.71 18.00 -4.97
N ILE A 184 -5.14 17.29 -5.96
CA ILE A 184 -5.65 17.17 -7.33
C ILE A 184 -6.78 16.14 -7.34
N ASP A 185 -7.99 16.60 -7.66
CA ASP A 185 -9.15 15.76 -7.92
C ASP A 185 -9.40 15.66 -9.43
N GLU A 186 -10.25 16.49 -10.01
CA GLU A 186 -10.60 16.47 -11.43
C GLU A 186 -9.68 17.39 -12.25
N ASP A 187 -9.23 18.51 -11.71
CA ASP A 187 -8.31 19.43 -12.37
C ASP A 187 -7.22 19.90 -11.40
N ILE A 188 -6.21 20.59 -11.93
CA ILE A 188 -5.18 21.26 -11.16
C ILE A 188 -5.82 22.48 -10.46
N PRO A 189 -5.89 22.49 -9.11
CA PRO A 189 -6.42 23.64 -8.39
C PRO A 189 -5.60 24.90 -8.67
N GLU A 190 -6.27 26.06 -8.70
CA GLU A 190 -5.61 27.34 -9.06
C GLU A 190 -4.40 27.65 -8.18
N PHE A 191 -4.52 27.39 -6.88
CA PHE A 191 -3.43 27.57 -5.91
C PHE A 191 -2.27 26.57 -6.08
N LEU A 192 -2.32 25.63 -7.01
CA LEU A 192 -1.16 24.81 -7.37
C LEU A 192 -0.54 25.24 -8.71
N ARG A 193 -1.23 26.05 -9.53
CA ARG A 193 -0.76 26.39 -10.89
C ARG A 193 0.52 27.23 -10.90
N GLN A 194 0.85 27.89 -9.79
CA GLN A 194 2.11 28.62 -9.65
C GLN A 194 3.32 27.72 -9.35
N GLU A 195 3.11 26.42 -9.11
CA GLU A 195 4.20 25.48 -8.86
C GLU A 195 4.98 25.16 -10.14
N PRO A 196 6.26 24.77 -10.03
CA PRO A 196 7.06 24.37 -11.19
C PRO A 196 6.36 23.26 -11.99
N ALA A 197 6.37 23.37 -13.32
CA ALA A 197 5.67 22.43 -14.20
C ALA A 197 6.11 20.98 -13.98
N ASP A 198 7.39 20.73 -13.71
CA ASP A 198 7.90 19.40 -13.40
C ASP A 198 7.33 18.83 -12.09
N GLU A 199 7.20 19.66 -11.04
CA GLU A 199 6.60 19.24 -9.76
C GLU A 199 5.11 18.94 -9.91
N LEU A 200 4.39 19.78 -10.66
CA LEU A 200 2.98 19.56 -10.99
C LEU A 200 2.79 18.28 -11.81
N ALA A 201 3.66 18.03 -12.77
CA ALA A 201 3.60 16.85 -13.61
C ALA A 201 3.76 15.56 -12.80
N TRP A 202 4.71 15.52 -11.86
CA TRP A 202 4.82 14.41 -10.91
C TRP A 202 3.62 14.28 -9.99
N SER A 203 3.03 15.40 -9.58
CA SER A 203 1.81 15.41 -8.75
C SER A 203 0.63 14.78 -9.48
N ILE A 204 0.44 15.11 -10.77
CA ILE A 204 -0.59 14.50 -11.63
C ILE A 204 -0.33 13.01 -11.81
N PHE A 205 0.94 12.62 -11.99
CA PHE A 205 1.31 11.21 -12.11
C PHE A 205 0.90 10.40 -10.87
N TYR A 206 1.08 10.95 -9.67
CA TYR A 206 0.70 10.29 -8.41
C TYR A 206 -0.79 10.42 -8.06
N ALA A 207 -1.52 11.37 -8.64
CA ALA A 207 -2.93 11.62 -8.32
C ALA A 207 -3.81 10.38 -8.56
N HIS A 208 -4.93 10.29 -7.84
CA HIS A 208 -5.91 9.21 -7.98
C HIS A 208 -6.84 9.44 -9.18
N LEU A 209 -6.24 9.54 -10.37
CA LEU A 209 -6.90 9.82 -11.63
C LEU A 209 -6.77 8.65 -12.61
N PRO A 210 -7.78 8.42 -13.48
CA PRO A 210 -7.63 7.54 -14.63
C PRO A 210 -6.43 7.97 -15.49
N GLN A 211 -5.72 6.99 -16.08
CA GLN A 211 -4.53 7.24 -16.88
C GLN A 211 -4.79 8.23 -18.02
N GLU A 212 -5.91 8.07 -18.74
CA GLU A 212 -6.32 8.97 -19.82
C GLU A 212 -6.44 10.42 -19.33
N HIS A 213 -7.02 10.61 -18.13
CA HIS A 213 -7.19 11.94 -17.54
C HIS A 213 -5.84 12.55 -17.15
N LYS A 214 -4.93 11.76 -16.55
CA LYS A 214 -3.56 12.19 -16.26
C LYS A 214 -2.86 12.69 -17.52
N VAL A 215 -2.98 11.94 -18.63
CA VAL A 215 -2.38 12.32 -19.91
C VAL A 215 -2.94 13.66 -20.42
N GLN A 216 -4.25 13.92 -20.27
CA GLN A 216 -4.83 15.20 -20.68
C GLN A 216 -4.29 16.36 -19.86
N LEU A 217 -4.25 16.24 -18.52
CA LEU A 217 -3.71 17.28 -17.66
C LEU A 217 -2.22 17.54 -17.96
N LEU A 218 -1.43 16.48 -18.11
CA LEU A 218 0.00 16.59 -18.42
C LEU A 218 0.27 17.32 -19.74
N LYS A 219 -0.59 17.16 -20.77
CA LYS A 219 -0.45 17.89 -22.04
C LYS A 219 -0.47 19.40 -21.84
N THR A 220 -1.22 19.91 -20.87
CA THR A 220 -1.30 21.35 -20.57
C THR A 220 0.00 21.91 -20.01
N LEU A 221 0.83 21.05 -19.40
CA LEU A 221 2.09 21.44 -18.74
C LEU A 221 3.34 21.25 -19.61
N VAL A 222 3.20 20.59 -20.78
CA VAL A 222 4.32 20.20 -21.65
C VAL A 222 5.25 21.36 -21.99
N ASN A 223 4.71 22.57 -22.16
CA ASN A 223 5.51 23.73 -22.54
C ASN A 223 6.49 24.21 -21.45
N GLY A 224 6.21 23.86 -20.19
CA GLY A 224 7.03 24.21 -19.02
C GLY A 224 7.87 23.06 -18.48
N MET A 225 7.64 21.82 -18.95
CA MET A 225 8.37 20.65 -18.46
C MET A 225 9.77 20.55 -19.06
N THR A 226 10.71 20.00 -18.29
CA THR A 226 12.01 19.58 -18.82
C THR A 226 11.87 18.32 -19.68
N SER A 227 12.73 18.16 -20.69
CA SER A 227 12.70 16.98 -21.58
C SER A 227 12.88 15.66 -20.82
N GLY A 228 13.66 15.67 -19.73
CA GLY A 228 13.88 14.50 -18.88
C GLY A 228 12.61 14.05 -18.17
N VAL A 229 11.87 14.97 -17.54
CA VAL A 229 10.59 14.68 -16.88
C VAL A 229 9.54 14.25 -17.89
N LEU A 230 9.43 14.96 -19.01
CA LEU A 230 8.51 14.61 -20.09
C LEU A 230 8.73 13.18 -20.59
N LEU A 231 10.00 12.79 -20.81
CA LEU A 231 10.35 11.45 -21.28
C LEU A 231 10.02 10.37 -20.25
N ASP A 232 10.36 10.58 -18.96
CA ASP A 232 10.10 9.57 -17.94
C ASP A 232 8.60 9.36 -17.72
N LEU A 233 7.81 10.44 -17.67
CA LEU A 233 6.36 10.37 -17.53
C LEU A 233 5.71 9.71 -18.75
N ALA A 234 6.12 10.07 -19.97
CA ALA A 234 5.61 9.44 -21.19
C ALA A 234 5.87 7.93 -21.19
N ARG A 235 7.05 7.49 -20.75
CA ARG A 235 7.39 6.07 -20.65
C ARG A 235 6.55 5.34 -19.59
N ARG A 236 6.43 5.91 -18.39
CA ARG A 236 5.70 5.29 -17.27
C ARG A 236 4.20 5.18 -17.52
N LEU A 237 3.63 6.11 -18.30
CA LEU A 237 2.21 6.13 -18.66
C LEU A 237 1.93 5.52 -20.04
N ASP A 238 2.94 4.99 -20.72
CA ASP A 238 2.83 4.52 -22.12
C ASP A 238 2.13 5.55 -23.05
N ALA A 239 2.51 6.82 -22.91
CA ALA A 239 1.80 7.97 -23.46
C ALA A 239 2.64 8.74 -24.48
N VAL A 240 2.85 8.18 -25.67
CA VAL A 240 3.63 8.80 -26.77
C VAL A 240 3.10 10.19 -27.18
N VAL A 241 1.82 10.46 -26.94
CA VAL A 241 1.19 11.75 -27.21
C VAL A 241 1.87 12.91 -26.46
N LEU A 242 2.43 12.65 -25.27
CA LEU A 242 3.17 13.66 -24.51
C LEU A 242 4.45 14.08 -25.25
N ILE A 243 5.22 13.12 -25.78
CA ILE A 243 6.41 13.39 -26.59
C ILE A 243 6.04 14.18 -27.86
N ARG A 244 5.01 13.73 -28.59
CA ARG A 244 4.54 14.42 -29.81
C ARG A 244 4.12 15.85 -29.53
N THR A 245 3.49 16.10 -28.39
CA THR A 245 3.10 17.45 -27.95
C THR A 245 4.33 18.28 -27.62
N GLY A 246 5.32 17.72 -26.93
CA GLY A 246 6.58 18.41 -26.60
C GLY A 246 7.35 18.86 -27.82
N ILE A 247 7.50 17.97 -28.81
CA ILE A 247 8.15 18.30 -30.09
C ILE A 247 7.46 19.48 -30.78
N LYS A 248 6.12 19.46 -30.85
CA LYS A 248 5.35 20.56 -31.45
C LYS A 248 5.58 21.88 -30.73
N CYS A 249 5.53 21.89 -29.39
CA CYS A 249 5.78 23.11 -28.61
C CYS A 249 7.20 23.67 -28.82
N MET A 250 8.22 22.80 -28.89
CA MET A 250 9.61 23.21 -29.12
C MET A 250 9.81 23.76 -30.54
N GLN A 251 9.19 23.15 -31.56
CA GLN A 251 9.26 23.64 -32.93
C GLN A 251 8.64 25.03 -33.11
N VAL A 252 7.54 25.32 -32.40
CA VAL A 252 6.91 26.65 -32.41
C VAL A 252 7.86 27.69 -31.81
N LYS A 253 8.47 27.39 -30.66
CA LYS A 253 9.45 28.28 -30.00
C LYS A 253 10.66 28.58 -30.89
N LEU A 254 11.16 27.59 -31.63
CA LEU A 254 12.30 27.76 -32.54
C LEU A 254 11.96 28.63 -33.76
N ARG A 255 10.68 28.75 -34.15
CA ARG A 255 10.25 29.61 -35.26
C ARG A 255 9.93 31.04 -34.84
N SER A 256 9.77 31.29 -33.54
CA SER A 256 9.50 32.61 -32.97
C SER A 256 10.76 33.38 -32.53
N VAL A 257 11.93 32.79 -32.71
CA VAL A 257 13.26 33.39 -32.48
C VAL A 257 13.88 33.69 -33.84
#